data_AF-A0A6H5KC79-F1
#
_entry.id   AF-A0A6H5KC79-F1
#
_cell.length_a   1.000
_cell.length_b   1.000
_cell.length_c   1.000
_cell.angle_alpha   90.00
_cell.angle_beta   90.00
_cell.angle_gamma   90.00
#
_symmetry.space_group_name_H-M   'P 1'
#
loop_
_entity.id
_entity.type
_entity.pdbx_description
1 polymer ?
#
loop_
_entity_poly.entity_id
_entity_poly.type
_entity_poly.pdbx_seq_one_letter_code
_entity_poly.pdbx_strand_id
1 'polypeptide(L)'
;MKVIQFVAAALVAAPSAAFFAPVGTNSFVAQQRTCARSSVAPVRMADASEVEAQVIEVVGEQLEKQGSVKIDSNFIEDLDADSLDTVEIIMSLEEKFDIEISEDDAQKMVTVKDAVDYISANV
;
A
#
# COMPACT_ATOMS: atom_id res chain seq x y z
N MET A 1 -33.30 -32.00 15.24
CA MET A 1 -33.37 -31.15 16.45
C MET A 1 -32.47 -31.77 17.52
N LYS A 2 -31.34 -31.09 17.79
CA LYS A 2 -30.40 -31.21 18.92
C LYS A 2 -29.41 -32.41 19.01
N VAL A 3 -28.15 -31.99 19.28
CA VAL A 3 -27.00 -32.67 19.93
C VAL A 3 -26.29 -33.72 19.06
N ILE A 4 -25.01 -33.59 18.66
CA ILE A 4 -23.76 -33.78 19.45
C ILE A 4 -22.63 -33.10 18.64
N GLN A 5 -22.09 -31.92 18.96
CA GLN A 5 -21.14 -31.52 20.02
C GLN A 5 -19.83 -32.34 20.17
N PHE A 6 -18.74 -31.68 19.74
CA PHE A 6 -17.39 -31.62 20.34
C PHE A 6 -16.60 -32.93 20.51
N VAL A 7 -15.78 -33.24 19.50
CA VAL A 7 -14.58 -34.05 19.70
C VAL A 7 -13.47 -33.14 20.23
N ALA A 8 -13.17 -33.32 21.51
CA ALA A 8 -11.96 -32.86 22.16
C ALA A 8 -10.75 -33.60 21.57
N ALA A 9 -9.68 -32.87 21.28
CA ALA A 9 -8.37 -33.47 21.03
C ALA A 9 -7.23 -32.55 21.49
N ALA A 10 -6.39 -33.14 22.33
CA ALA A 10 -4.95 -32.90 22.49
C ALA A 10 -4.51 -31.62 23.21
N LEU A 11 -4.47 -31.78 24.53
CA LEU A 11 -3.54 -31.16 25.47
C LEU A 11 -2.17 -31.85 25.40
N VAL A 12 -1.11 -31.12 25.04
CA VAL A 12 0.30 -31.36 25.41
C VAL A 12 0.94 -29.97 25.55
N ALA A 13 1.02 -29.39 26.74
CA ALA A 13 2.07 -29.61 27.74
C ALA A 13 3.48 -29.34 27.21
N ALA A 14 3.87 -28.06 27.14
CA ALA A 14 5.26 -27.66 27.02
C ALA A 14 5.87 -27.46 28.43
N PRO A 15 6.96 -28.16 28.78
CA PRO A 15 7.63 -27.99 30.07
C PRO A 15 8.65 -26.85 30.01
N SER A 16 8.64 -26.09 31.09
CA SER A 16 9.73 -25.30 31.68
C SER A 16 11.11 -25.49 31.07
N ALA A 17 11.57 -24.48 30.34
CA ALA A 17 12.98 -24.18 30.22
C ALA A 17 13.18 -22.72 30.64
N ALA A 18 13.32 -22.53 31.95
CA ALA A 18 14.00 -21.37 32.51
C ALA A 18 15.44 -21.41 32.03
N PHE A 19 15.74 -20.77 30.89
CA PHE A 19 17.10 -20.48 30.50
C PHE A 19 17.47 -19.11 31.07
N PHE A 20 18.12 -19.22 32.23
CA PHE A 20 18.77 -18.19 33.01
C PHE A 20 19.64 -17.30 32.09
N ALA A 21 19.19 -16.09 31.79
CA ALA A 21 20.05 -15.06 31.20
C ALA A 21 20.76 -14.30 32.34
N PRO A 22 22.09 -14.19 32.31
CA PRO A 22 22.85 -13.54 33.37
C PRO A 22 22.64 -12.02 33.32
N VAL A 23 22.31 -11.44 34.47
CA VAL A 23 22.40 -10.00 34.73
C VAL A 23 23.87 -9.61 34.78
N GLY A 24 24.30 -8.76 33.83
CA GLY A 24 25.69 -8.32 33.71
C GLY A 24 25.81 -6.93 33.09
N THR A 25 25.70 -5.93 33.97
CA THR A 25 26.45 -4.65 34.00
C THR A 25 26.45 -3.72 32.78
N ASN A 26 25.63 -2.67 32.91
CA ASN A 26 25.73 -1.28 32.44
C ASN A 26 26.88 -0.80 31.52
N SER A 27 26.42 0.05 30.59
CA SER A 27 27.07 1.25 30.02
C SER A 27 28.19 1.06 29.00
N PHE A 28 27.81 1.03 27.72
CA PHE A 28 28.59 1.56 26.59
C PHE A 28 27.63 1.63 25.38
N VAL A 29 26.86 2.71 25.22
CA VAL A 29 27.12 3.80 24.25
C VAL A 29 28.02 3.38 23.07
N ALA A 30 27.50 3.58 21.86
CA ALA A 30 28.12 3.47 20.54
C ALA A 30 28.11 2.07 19.89
N GLN A 31 27.09 1.81 19.04
CA GLN A 31 27.30 1.80 17.59
C GLN A 31 25.94 1.61 16.86
N GLN A 32 25.35 2.73 16.44
CA GLN A 32 24.44 2.78 15.30
C GLN A 32 25.20 2.46 14.01
N ARG A 33 24.52 1.72 13.10
CA ARG A 33 24.81 1.35 11.69
C ARG A 33 24.60 -0.16 11.57
N THR A 34 23.46 -0.66 11.11
CA THR A 34 23.04 -0.58 9.71
C THR A 34 21.55 -0.29 9.55
N CYS A 35 21.31 0.75 8.76
CA CYS A 35 20.09 1.12 8.08
C CYS A 35 19.31 -0.06 7.44
N ALA A 36 18.20 -0.45 8.06
CA ALA A 36 16.97 -0.80 7.32
C ALA A 36 15.93 0.25 7.69
N ARG A 37 16.25 1.49 7.31
CA ARG A 37 15.30 2.58 7.27
C ARG A 37 14.38 2.24 6.10
N SER A 38 13.30 1.50 6.33
CA SER A 38 12.12 1.65 5.47
C SER A 38 11.55 3.02 5.78
N SER A 39 12.20 4.00 5.17
CA SER A 39 11.77 5.37 5.07
C SER A 39 10.50 5.38 4.26
N VAL A 40 9.35 5.31 4.91
CA VAL A 40 8.25 6.16 4.43
C VAL A 40 8.75 7.58 4.71
N ALA A 41 9.24 8.21 3.66
CA ALA A 41 9.84 9.53 3.68
C ALA A 41 8.82 10.55 4.21
N PRO A 42 9.27 11.65 4.85
CA PRO A 42 8.37 12.72 5.23
C PRO A 42 7.82 13.37 3.95
N VAL A 43 6.53 13.22 3.67
CA VAL A 43 5.83 13.91 2.59
C VAL A 43 5.96 15.42 2.83
N ARG A 44 6.91 16.04 2.13
CA ARG A 44 7.07 17.50 2.07
C ARG A 44 7.53 17.90 0.68
N MET A 45 6.62 18.64 0.03
CA MET A 45 6.69 19.32 -1.26
C MET A 45 6.53 18.41 -2.49
N ALA A 46 5.52 18.75 -3.31
CA ALA A 46 5.10 18.07 -4.51
C ALA A 46 6.11 18.27 -5.65
N ASP A 47 6.90 17.24 -5.92
CA ASP A 47 7.58 17.09 -7.20
C ASP A 47 6.71 16.16 -8.05
N ALA A 48 6.38 16.54 -9.29
CA ALA A 48 5.45 15.79 -10.16
C ALA A 48 5.81 14.30 -10.30
N SER A 49 7.11 13.98 -10.19
CA SER A 49 7.63 12.62 -10.19
C SER A 49 7.24 11.77 -8.97
N GLU A 50 6.95 12.39 -7.82
CA GLU A 50 6.45 11.70 -6.62
C GLU A 50 4.98 11.30 -6.80
N VAL A 51 4.17 12.19 -7.39
CA VAL A 51 2.76 11.92 -7.71
C VAL A 51 2.66 10.74 -8.67
N GLU A 52 3.48 10.72 -9.72
CA GLU A 52 3.60 9.59 -10.65
C GLU A 52 3.88 8.27 -9.92
N ALA A 53 4.89 8.26 -9.03
CA ALA A 53 5.27 7.06 -8.30
C ALA A 53 4.15 6.55 -7.38
N GLN A 54 3.47 7.47 -6.69
CA GLN A 54 2.35 7.13 -5.81
C GLN A 54 1.14 6.59 -6.56
N VAL A 55 0.80 7.19 -7.72
CA VAL A 55 -0.30 6.73 -8.56
C VAL A 55 0.01 5.32 -9.10
N ILE A 56 1.24 5.08 -9.57
CA ILE A 56 1.67 3.77 -10.06
C ILE A 56 1.62 2.71 -8.94
N GLU A 57 2.02 3.08 -7.72
CA GLU A 57 1.94 2.19 -6.56
C GLU A 57 0.49 1.80 -6.25
N VAL A 58 -0.42 2.78 -6.16
CA VAL A 58 -1.86 2.56 -5.89
C VAL A 58 -2.50 1.69 -6.96
N VAL A 59 -2.30 2.04 -8.24
CA VAL A 59 -2.86 1.28 -9.37
C VAL A 59 -2.30 -0.14 -9.40
N GLY A 60 -1.01 -0.30 -9.10
CA GLY A 60 -0.35 -1.59 -9.03
C GLY A 60 -0.85 -2.47 -7.88
N GLU A 61 -1.14 -1.87 -6.71
CA GLU A 61 -1.76 -2.57 -5.58
C GLU A 61 -3.17 -3.06 -5.92
N GLN A 62 -3.98 -2.20 -6.56
CA GLN A 62 -5.38 -2.52 -6.89
C GLN A 62 -5.50 -3.58 -7.99
N LEU A 63 -4.64 -3.52 -9.01
CA LEU A 63 -4.71 -4.42 -10.17
C LEU A 63 -3.80 -5.65 -10.06
N GLU A 64 -3.07 -5.82 -8.95
CA GLU A 64 -2.04 -6.85 -8.74
C GLU A 64 -0.96 -6.91 -9.87
N LYS A 65 -0.82 -5.84 -10.66
CA LYS A 65 0.04 -5.71 -11.84
C LYS A 65 1.16 -4.68 -11.65
N GLN A 66 1.84 -4.71 -10.49
CA GLN A 66 2.88 -3.75 -10.11
C GLN A 66 4.07 -3.61 -11.10
N GLY A 67 4.17 -4.47 -12.12
CA GLY A 67 5.23 -4.42 -13.13
C GLY A 67 4.83 -3.93 -14.52
N SER A 68 3.53 -3.80 -14.84
CA SER A 68 3.08 -3.44 -16.20
C SER A 68 2.50 -2.03 -16.32
N VAL A 69 2.35 -1.31 -15.21
CA VAL A 69 1.80 0.04 -15.20
C VAL A 69 2.86 1.02 -15.72
N LYS A 70 2.56 1.68 -16.84
CA LYS A 70 3.35 2.79 -17.38
C LYS A 70 2.52 4.06 -17.30
N ILE A 71 3.20 5.20 -17.37
CA ILE A 71 2.55 6.53 -17.43
C ILE A 71 1.65 6.63 -18.68
N ASP A 72 2.09 6.08 -19.81
CA ASP A 72 1.31 6.08 -21.05
C ASP A 72 0.26 4.96 -21.12
N SER A 73 0.10 4.15 -20.06
CA SER A 73 -0.87 3.04 -20.06
C SER A 73 -2.30 3.54 -19.96
N ASN A 74 -3.17 2.94 -20.76
CA ASN A 74 -4.61 3.11 -20.65
C ASN A 74 -5.20 2.19 -19.56
N PHE A 75 -6.08 2.72 -18.70
CA PHE A 75 -6.71 1.92 -17.64
C PHE A 75 -7.51 0.74 -18.22
N ILE A 76 -8.25 0.97 -19.31
CA ILE A 76 -9.13 -0.05 -19.90
C ILE A 76 -8.37 -0.89 -20.93
N GLU A 77 -7.61 -0.28 -21.84
CA GLU A 77 -7.01 -0.99 -22.97
C GLU A 77 -5.70 -1.73 -22.64
N ASP A 78 -4.86 -1.20 -21.75
CA ASP A 78 -3.55 -1.79 -21.42
C ASP A 78 -3.55 -2.54 -20.09
N LEU A 79 -4.28 -2.00 -19.10
CA LEU A 79 -4.34 -2.57 -17.77
C LEU A 79 -5.52 -3.53 -17.58
N ASP A 80 -6.44 -3.58 -18.55
CA ASP A 80 -7.70 -4.33 -18.47
C ASP A 80 -8.43 -4.06 -17.14
N ALA A 81 -8.41 -2.80 -16.66
CA ALA A 81 -9.16 -2.42 -15.48
C ALA A 81 -10.65 -2.55 -15.79
N ASP A 82 -11.36 -3.32 -14.97
CA ASP A 82 -12.79 -3.47 -15.14
C ASP A 82 -13.50 -2.16 -14.73
N SER A 83 -14.78 -2.06 -15.08
CA SER A 83 -15.64 -0.93 -14.73
C SER A 83 -15.70 -0.65 -13.22
N LEU A 84 -15.47 -1.66 -12.37
CA LEU A 84 -15.37 -1.51 -10.91
C LEU A 84 -13.97 -1.06 -10.47
N ASP A 85 -12.92 -1.66 -11.05
CA ASP A 85 -11.54 -1.35 -10.69
C ASP A 85 -11.22 0.14 -10.92
N THR A 86 -11.74 0.71 -12.00
CA THR A 86 -11.59 2.13 -12.31
C THR A 86 -12.17 3.02 -11.19
N VAL A 87 -13.34 2.69 -10.67
CA VAL A 87 -13.99 3.42 -9.57
C VAL A 87 -13.20 3.28 -8.27
N GLU A 88 -12.71 2.09 -7.95
CA GLU A 88 -11.89 1.86 -6.74
C GLU A 88 -10.56 2.64 -6.76
N ILE A 89 -9.91 2.67 -7.93
CA ILE A 89 -8.67 3.44 -8.14
C ILE A 89 -8.94 4.93 -7.94
N ILE A 90 -9.99 5.48 -8.56
CA ILE A 90 -10.33 6.91 -8.45
C ILE A 90 -10.60 7.28 -6.98
N MET A 91 -11.41 6.49 -6.27
CA MET A 91 -11.70 6.74 -4.85
C MET A 91 -10.42 6.69 -3.98
N SER A 92 -9.50 5.77 -4.27
CA SER A 92 -8.23 5.65 -3.54
C SER A 92 -7.30 6.83 -3.82
N LEU A 93 -7.32 7.38 -5.03
CA LEU A 93 -6.55 8.57 -5.40
C LEU A 93 -7.13 9.84 -4.77
N GLU A 94 -8.45 10.00 -4.82
CA GLU A 94 -9.15 11.12 -4.16
C GLU A 94 -8.85 11.18 -2.66
N GLU A 95 -8.95 10.04 -1.96
CA GLU A 95 -8.68 9.97 -0.52
C GLU A 95 -7.19 10.21 -0.18
N LYS A 96 -6.26 9.76 -1.04
CA LYS A 96 -4.81 9.95 -0.81
C LYS A 96 -4.35 11.39 -1.02
N PHE A 97 -4.89 12.07 -2.02
CA PHE A 97 -4.49 13.44 -2.36
C PHE A 97 -5.44 14.50 -1.80
N ASP A 98 -6.55 14.09 -1.18
CA ASP A 98 -7.61 14.96 -0.62
C ASP A 98 -8.16 15.93 -1.69
N ILE A 99 -8.42 15.39 -2.89
CA ILE A 99 -8.95 16.12 -4.06
C ILE A 99 -10.34 15.63 -4.43
N GLU A 100 -11.13 16.47 -5.09
CA GLU A 100 -12.43 16.09 -5.67
C GLU A 100 -12.30 15.95 -7.19
N ILE A 101 -12.50 14.74 -7.72
CA ILE A 101 -12.60 14.49 -9.16
C ILE A 101 -14.08 14.26 -9.48
N SER A 102 -14.62 15.02 -10.44
CA SER A 102 -15.99 14.74 -10.91
C SER A 102 -16.00 13.48 -11.77
N GLU A 103 -17.07 12.67 -11.71
CA GLU A 103 -17.23 11.48 -12.56
C GLU A 103 -17.05 11.81 -14.05
N ASP A 104 -17.55 12.97 -14.50
CA ASP A 104 -17.38 13.46 -15.88
C ASP A 104 -15.91 13.66 -16.28
N ASP A 105 -15.05 14.06 -15.35
CA ASP A 105 -13.64 14.31 -15.60
C ASP A 105 -12.83 13.02 -15.45
N ALA A 106 -13.18 12.17 -14.49
CA ALA A 106 -12.63 10.83 -14.36
C ALA A 106 -12.90 9.96 -15.61
N GLN A 107 -14.09 10.06 -16.22
CA GLN A 107 -14.40 9.36 -17.48
C GLN A 107 -13.58 9.85 -18.68
N LYS A 108 -13.11 11.11 -18.65
CA LYS A 108 -12.25 11.66 -19.70
C LYS A 108 -10.77 11.30 -19.49
N MET A 109 -10.38 11.00 -18.25
CA MET A 109 -9.02 10.58 -17.89
C MET A 109 -8.85 9.08 -18.12
N VAL A 110 -8.58 8.70 -19.37
CA VAL A 110 -8.45 7.28 -19.75
C VAL A 110 -7.03 6.74 -19.53
N THR A 111 -6.04 7.61 -19.36
CA THR A 111 -4.64 7.24 -19.15
C THR A 111 -4.13 7.60 -17.76
N VAL A 112 -3.14 6.84 -17.29
CA VAL A 112 -2.45 7.13 -16.01
C VAL A 112 -1.82 8.51 -16.04
N LYS A 113 -1.27 8.93 -17.18
CA LYS A 113 -0.72 10.27 -17.39
C LYS A 113 -1.75 11.37 -17.14
N ASP A 114 -2.96 11.26 -17.70
CA ASP A 114 -3.99 12.28 -17.53
C ASP A 114 -4.39 12.43 -16.05
N ALA A 115 -4.46 11.30 -15.32
CA ALA A 115 -4.73 11.31 -13.89
C ALA A 115 -3.60 11.98 -13.09
N VAL A 116 -2.34 11.66 -13.39
CA VAL A 116 -1.17 12.30 -12.77
C VAL A 116 -1.15 13.81 -13.05
N ASP A 117 -1.36 14.21 -14.31
CA ASP A 117 -1.37 15.62 -14.72
C ASP A 117 -2.48 16.37 -13.98
N TYR A 118 -3.66 15.77 -13.85
CA TYR A 118 -4.77 16.37 -13.10
C TYR A 118 -4.47 16.50 -11.61
N ILE A 119 -3.93 15.45 -10.98
CA ILE A 119 -3.56 15.49 -9.55
C ILE A 119 -2.50 16.56 -9.33
N SER A 120 -1.47 16.60 -10.17
CA SER A 120 -0.37 17.58 -10.07
C SER A 120 -0.82 19.04 -10.22
N ALA A 121 -1.92 19.28 -10.93
CA ALA A 121 -2.49 20.62 -11.10
C ALA A 121 -3.37 21.06 -9.90
N ASN A 122 -3.84 20.11 -9.09
CA ASN A 122 -4.75 20.35 -7.96
C ASN A 122 -4.09 20.17 -6.57
N VAL A 123 -2.83 19.70 -6.52
CA VAL A 123 -2.02 19.48 -5.30
C VAL A 123 -1.04 20.61 -5.00
#